data_AF-A0A7X3NNF5-F1
#
_entry.id   AF-A0A7X3NNF5-F1
#
_cell.length_a   1.000
_cell.length_b   1.000
_cell.length_c   1.000
_cell.angle_alpha   90.00
_cell.angle_beta   90.00
_cell.angle_gamma   90.00
#
_symmetry.space_group_name_H-M   'P 1'
#
loop_
_entity.id
_entity.type
_entity.pdbx_description
1 polymer ?
#
loop_
_entity_poly.entity_id
_entity_poly.type
_entity_poly.pdbx_seq_one_letter_code
_entity_poly.pdbx_strand_id
1 'polypeptide(L)' 'MQVDGFLELRRALETMFSQIEAGEDILAQLERINELHRELAPTAPKMLGHYLERKSYTKALALLKTL' A
#
# COMPACT_ATOMS: atom_id res chain seq x y z
N MET A 1 8.10 -2.79 15.14
CA MET A 1 8.79 -2.68 13.85
C MET A 1 8.01 -3.33 12.69
N GLN A 2 7.34 -4.48 12.84
CA GLN A 2 6.61 -5.11 11.71
C GLN A 2 5.14 -4.66 11.56
N VAL A 3 4.45 -4.41 12.68
CA VAL A 3 3.08 -3.84 12.69
C VAL A 3 3.06 -2.43 12.09
N ASP A 4 4.17 -1.71 12.23
CA ASP A 4 4.34 -0.34 11.75
C ASP A 4 4.33 -0.29 10.20
N GLY A 5 4.96 -1.25 9.53
CA GLY A 5 5.07 -1.25 8.06
C GLY A 5 3.74 -1.51 7.34
N PHE A 6 2.90 -2.42 7.83
CA PHE A 6 1.55 -2.62 7.24
C PHE A 6 0.63 -1.42 7.49
N LEU A 7 0.76 -0.78 8.66
CA LEU A 7 0.04 0.46 8.97
C LEU A 7 0.49 1.61 8.05
N GLU A 8 1.79 1.73 7.79
CA GLU A 8 2.32 2.72 6.85
C GLU A 8 1.86 2.46 5.41
N LEU A 9 1.86 1.21 4.96
CA LEU A 9 1.37 0.85 3.62
C LEU A 9 -0.12 1.17 3.49
N ARG A 10 -0.92 0.87 4.53
CA ARG A 10 -2.34 1.24 4.58
C ARG A 10 -2.52 2.75 4.45
N ARG A 11 -1.77 3.54 5.23
CA ARG A 11 -1.81 5.00 5.19
C ARG A 11 -1.40 5.56 3.83
N ALA A 12 -0.34 5.03 3.22
CA ALA A 12 0.11 5.45 1.90
C ALA A 12 -0.97 5.22 0.83
N LEU A 13 -1.65 4.06 0.89
CA LEU A 13 -2.78 3.75 0.00
C LEU A 13 -3.98 4.66 0.26
N GLU A 14 -4.36 4.91 1.50
CA GLU A 14 -5.46 5.82 1.88
C GLU A 14 -5.18 7.26 1.41
N THR A 15 -3.96 7.75 1.63
CA THR A 15 -3.53 9.08 1.14
C THR A 15 -3.55 9.15 -0.37
N MET A 16 -3.03 8.14 -1.07
CA MET A 16 -3.06 8.09 -2.54
C MET A 16 -4.49 8.17 -3.07
N PHE A 17 -5.44 7.44 -2.48
CA PHE A 17 -6.85 7.52 -2.90
C PHE A 17 -7.45 8.90 -2.62
N SER A 18 -7.17 9.49 -1.45
CA SER A 18 -7.62 10.85 -1.13
C SER A 18 -7.07 11.89 -2.12
N GLN A 19 -5.82 11.74 -2.55
CA GLN A 19 -5.19 12.63 -3.52
C GLN A 19 -5.80 12.47 -4.92
N ILE A 20 -6.11 11.23 -5.33
CA ILE A 20 -6.83 10.98 -6.59
C ILE A 20 -8.19 11.69 -6.58
N GLU A 21 -8.93 11.61 -5.48
CA GLU A 21 -10.23 12.27 -5.33
C GLU A 21 -10.10 13.81 -5.37
N ALA A 22 -9.02 14.35 -4.81
CA ALA A 22 -8.72 15.78 -4.82
C ALA A 22 -8.10 16.28 -6.15
N GLY A 23 -7.72 15.39 -7.07
CA GLY A 23 -6.98 15.73 -8.29
C GLY A 23 -5.52 16.15 -8.04
N GLU A 24 -4.93 15.70 -6.93
CA GLU A 24 -3.54 15.97 -6.54
C GLU A 24 -2.56 14.95 -7.13
N ASP A 25 -1.27 15.30 -7.14
CA ASP A 25 -0.19 14.43 -7.57
C ASP A 25 0.00 13.25 -6.58
N ILE A 26 0.10 12.04 -7.12
CA ILE A 26 0.26 10.79 -6.37
C ILE A 26 1.62 10.11 -6.51
N LEU A 27 2.56 10.71 -7.25
CA LEU A 27 3.87 10.12 -7.54
C LEU A 27 4.61 9.75 -6.26
N ALA A 28 4.63 10.65 -5.28
CA ALA A 28 5.26 10.42 -3.99
C ALA A 28 4.64 9.23 -3.24
N GLN A 29 3.32 9.05 -3.33
CA GLN A 29 2.65 7.90 -2.70
C GLN A 29 2.97 6.60 -3.43
N LEU A 30 3.04 6.63 -4.76
CA LEU A 30 3.42 5.47 -5.57
C LEU A 30 4.85 5.01 -5.27
N GLU A 31 5.78 5.94 -5.13
CA GLU A 31 7.16 5.65 -4.70
C GLU A 31 7.17 5.03 -3.31
N ARG A 32 6.47 5.65 -2.35
CA ARG A 32 6.41 5.14 -0.98
C ARG A 32 5.78 3.74 -0.89
N ILE A 33 4.72 3.47 -1.65
CA ILE A 33 4.09 2.15 -1.73
C ILE A 33 5.08 1.10 -2.27
N ASN A 34 5.88 1.45 -3.28
CA ASN A 34 6.88 0.54 -3.84
C ASN A 34 8.03 0.24 -2.87
N GLU A 35 8.48 1.22 -2.10
CA GLU A 35 9.46 1.01 -1.03
C GLU A 35 8.92 0.05 0.03
N LEU A 36 7.74 0.37 0.57
CA LEU A 36 7.08 -0.44 1.59
C LEU A 36 6.80 -1.86 1.09
N HIS A 37 6.43 -2.03 -0.18
CA HIS A 37 6.25 -3.35 -0.77
C HIS A 37 7.53 -4.18 -0.71
N ARG A 38 8.70 -3.60 -1.05
CA ARG A 38 10.00 -4.29 -1.00
C ARG A 38 10.43 -4.61 0.42
N GLU A 39 10.22 -3.68 1.35
CA GLU A 39 10.54 -3.87 2.76
C GLU A 39 9.69 -4.96 3.41
N LEU A 40 8.40 -5.00 3.07
CA LEU A 40 7.45 -5.97 3.61
C LEU A 40 7.52 -7.32 2.91
N ALA A 41 8.04 -7.42 1.68
CA ALA A 41 8.04 -8.63 0.85
C ALA A 41 8.47 -9.92 1.59
N PRO A 42 9.51 -9.94 2.45
CA PRO A 42 9.91 -11.16 3.16
C PRO A 42 8.87 -11.68 4.15
N THR A 43 7.94 -10.84 4.59
CA THR A 43 6.99 -11.16 5.66
C THR A 43 5.53 -10.87 5.34
N ALA A 44 5.27 -10.28 4.16
CA ALA A 44 3.94 -9.98 3.68
C ALA A 44 3.17 -11.26 3.32
N PRO A 45 1.84 -11.30 3.57
CA PRO A 45 0.99 -12.34 3.00
C PRO A 45 1.14 -12.38 1.48
N LYS A 46 1.25 -13.58 0.89
CA LYS A 46 1.40 -13.75 -0.57
C LYS A 46 0.34 -12.99 -1.39
N MET A 47 -0.89 -12.91 -0.87
CA MET A 47 -1.97 -12.17 -1.51
C MET A 47 -1.72 -10.66 -1.56
N LEU A 48 -1.11 -10.08 -0.52
CA LEU A 48 -0.78 -8.66 -0.49
C LEU A 48 0.22 -8.32 -1.58
N GLY A 49 1.30 -9.10 -1.70
CA GLY A 49 2.29 -8.95 -2.78
C GLY A 49 1.64 -9.05 -4.16
N HIS A 50 0.80 -10.07 -4.39
CA HIS A 50 0.08 -10.23 -5.64
C HIS A 50 -0.79 -9.02 -6.02
N TYR A 51 -1.48 -8.41 -5.05
CA TYR A 51 -2.28 -7.21 -5.30
C TYR A 51 -1.42 -6.00 -5.63
N LEU A 52 -0.29 -5.80 -4.94
CA LEU A 52 0.63 -4.69 -5.19
C LEU A 52 1.30 -4.81 -6.57
N GLU A 53 1.77 -6.00 -6.95
CA GLU A 53 2.35 -6.27 -8.28
C GLU A 53 1.38 -5.97 -9.42
N ARG A 54 0.10 -6.30 -9.22
CA ARG A 54 -0.96 -6.05 -10.21
C ARG A 54 -1.56 -4.64 -10.13
N LYS A 55 -1.01 -3.77 -9.28
CA LYS A 55 -1.55 -2.43 -9.00
C LYS A 55 -3.03 -2.46 -8.58
N SER A 56 -3.46 -3.56 -7.96
CA SER A 56 -4.82 -3.73 -7.43
C SER A 56 -4.91 -3.10 -6.04
N TYR A 57 -4.63 -1.81 -5.97
CA TYR A 57 -4.49 -1.05 -4.71
C TYR A 57 -5.75 -1.08 -3.84
N THR A 58 -6.94 -1.15 -4.45
CA THR A 58 -8.21 -1.28 -3.72
C THR A 58 -8.28 -2.62 -2.98
N LYS A 59 -7.81 -3.72 -3.60
CA LYS A 59 -7.78 -5.05 -2.97
C LYS A 59 -6.68 -5.13 -1.91
N ALA A 60 -5.52 -4.53 -2.17
CA ALA A 60 -4.44 -4.41 -1.19
C ALA A 60 -4.93 -3.66 0.06
N LEU A 61 -5.61 -2.53 -0.10
CA LEU A 61 -6.16 -1.75 1.01
C LEU A 61 -7.24 -2.53 1.76
N ALA A 62 -8.14 -3.22 1.07
CA ALA A 62 -9.17 -4.05 1.70
C ALA A 62 -8.54 -5.14 2.58
N LEU A 63 -7.50 -5.82 2.08
CA LEU A 63 -6.77 -6.83 2.85
C LEU A 63 -6.09 -6.22 4.09
N LEU A 64 -5.40 -5.09 3.94
CA LEU A 64 -4.72 -4.40 5.04
C LEU A 64 -5.66 -3.90 6.14
N LYS A 65 -6.95 -3.68 5.84
CA LYS A 65 -7.97 -3.32 6.84
C LYS A 65 -8.46 -4.52 7.66
N THR A 66 -8.13 -5.74 7.24
CA THR A 66 -8.52 -6.99 7.92
C THR A 66 -7.38 -7.63 8.73
N LEU A 67 -6.16 -7.10 8.57
CA LEU A 67 -4.97 -7.48 9.34
C LEU A 67 -4.86 -6.64 10.61
#